data_AF-A0A087TKX6-F1
#
_entry.id   AF-A0A087TKX6-F1
#
_cell.length_a   1.000
_cell.length_b   1.000
_cell.length_c   1.000
_cell.angle_alpha   90.00
_cell.angle_beta   90.00
_cell.angle_gamma   90.00
#
_symmetry.space_group_name_H-M   'P 1'
#
loop_
_entity.id
_entity.type
_entity.pdbx_description
1 polymer ?
#
loop_
_entity_poly.entity_id
_entity_poly.type
_entity_poly.pdbx_seq_one_letter_code
_entity_poly.pdbx_strand_id
1 'polypeptide(L)'
;MLRIIQLNALEDRAVPDKQQWDSAVKFLESSLKDRLMQTKAYISEMEGPSFSERWWHWVSKTPEQQLWSSVKHEIEKLFSQAHYNTQSHSLSADELTTIKRNLQASDIEADYDLIKQVWHPLQRKHLLEHSLQKATDCKRAFYLYHQGLDAEIDCSDVVLFWRIRKMLQTTSNALRQQIMNAEARRLEKEIKQVLEDYSQDSDKKKKLLTGRRVVLAEELKRVRQIQEKLEEFVAALHTES
;
A
#
# COMPACT_ATOMS: atom_id res chain seq x y z
N MET A 1 -10.91 -10.10 -13.59
CA MET A 1 -11.72 -9.16 -12.79
C MET A 1 -10.88 -8.10 -12.08
N LEU A 2 -9.89 -8.48 -11.23
CA LEU A 2 -9.04 -7.51 -10.51
C LEU A 2 -8.31 -6.50 -11.44
N ARG A 3 -7.78 -6.97 -12.57
CA ARG A 3 -7.13 -6.10 -13.56
C ARG A 3 -8.04 -5.00 -14.11
N ILE A 4 -9.32 -5.29 -14.31
CA ILE A 4 -10.30 -4.32 -14.82
C ILE A 4 -10.58 -3.25 -13.74
N ILE A 5 -10.74 -3.69 -12.48
CA ILE A 5 -10.92 -2.79 -11.33
C ILE A 5 -9.71 -1.85 -11.19
N GLN A 6 -8.51 -2.39 -11.35
CA GLN A 6 -7.27 -1.60 -11.30
C GLN A 6 -7.20 -0.56 -12.41
N LEU A 7 -7.49 -0.95 -13.65
CA LEU A 7 -7.47 -0.04 -14.80
C LEU A 7 -8.48 1.08 -14.64
N ASN A 8 -9.72 0.76 -14.26
CA ASN A 8 -10.76 1.77 -14.02
C ASN A 8 -10.35 2.78 -12.94
N ALA A 9 -9.75 2.31 -11.84
CA ALA A 9 -9.27 3.20 -10.78
C ALA A 9 -8.09 4.11 -11.22
N LEU A 10 -7.33 3.71 -12.25
CA LEU A 10 -6.24 4.49 -12.83
C LEU A 10 -6.70 5.45 -13.94
N GLU A 11 -7.84 5.17 -14.59
CA GLU A 11 -8.42 6.00 -15.64
C GLU A 11 -9.08 7.28 -15.11
N ASP A 12 -9.48 7.30 -13.84
CA ASP A 12 -10.09 8.48 -13.22
C ASP A 12 -9.16 9.69 -13.23
N ARG A 13 -9.52 10.74 -13.99
CA ARG A 13 -8.66 11.90 -14.22
C ARG A 13 -8.86 13.03 -13.21
N ALA A 14 -9.95 13.02 -12.46
CA ALA A 14 -10.34 14.12 -11.59
C ALA A 14 -10.48 13.66 -10.13
N VAL A 15 -9.85 14.41 -9.22
CA VAL A 15 -10.05 14.23 -7.78
C VAL A 15 -11.40 14.87 -7.41
N PRO A 16 -12.38 14.10 -6.91
CA PRO A 16 -13.77 14.56 -6.81
C PRO A 16 -14.01 15.57 -5.69
N ASP A 17 -13.25 15.48 -4.59
CA ASP A 17 -13.48 16.30 -3.40
C ASP A 17 -12.18 16.67 -2.68
N LYS A 18 -12.26 17.72 -1.86
CA LYS A 18 -11.14 18.28 -1.11
C LYS A 18 -10.54 17.29 -0.11
N GLN A 19 -11.36 16.42 0.49
CA GLN A 19 -10.86 15.44 1.46
C GLN A 19 -9.97 14.40 0.76
N GLN A 20 -10.38 13.93 -0.42
CA GLN A 20 -9.56 13.04 -1.24
C GLN A 20 -8.29 13.72 -1.74
N TRP A 21 -8.35 15.00 -2.09
CA TRP A 21 -7.18 15.82 -2.42
C TRP A 21 -6.18 15.91 -1.26
N ASP A 22 -6.63 16.38 -0.10
CA ASP A 22 -5.77 16.53 1.09
C ASP A 22 -5.16 15.19 1.51
N SER A 23 -5.94 14.11 1.39
CA SER A 23 -5.50 12.75 1.64
C SER A 23 -4.43 12.29 0.64
N ALA A 24 -4.56 12.64 -0.65
CA ALA A 24 -3.57 12.35 -1.68
C ALA A 24 -2.29 13.17 -1.50
N VAL A 25 -2.39 14.47 -1.22
CA VAL A 25 -1.25 15.34 -0.89
C VAL A 25 -0.49 14.78 0.32
N LYS A 26 -1.20 14.41 1.38
CA LYS A 26 -0.56 13.81 2.57
C LYS A 26 0.16 12.51 2.25
N PHE A 27 -0.41 11.66 1.38
CA PHE A 27 0.21 10.41 0.95
C PHE A 27 1.44 10.65 0.07
N LEU A 28 1.39 11.64 -0.82
CA LEU A 28 2.54 12.09 -1.61
C LEU A 28 3.65 12.62 -0.70
N GLU A 29 3.34 13.54 0.20
CA GLU A 29 4.30 14.11 1.16
C GLU A 29 4.96 13.03 2.03
N SER A 30 4.19 12.07 2.57
CA SER A 30 4.77 11.00 3.39
C SER A 30 5.71 10.13 2.55
N SER A 31 5.30 9.75 1.34
CA SER A 31 6.12 8.93 0.45
C SER A 31 7.42 9.63 0.04
N LEU A 32 7.35 10.93 -0.25
CA LEU A 32 8.52 11.76 -0.56
C LEU A 32 9.45 11.90 0.66
N LYS A 33 8.92 12.17 1.85
CA LYS A 33 9.69 12.28 3.10
C LYS A 33 10.41 10.98 3.44
N ASP A 34 9.71 9.85 3.33
CA ASP A 34 10.29 8.53 3.60
C ASP A 34 11.44 8.24 2.63
N ARG A 35 11.25 8.52 1.33
CA ARG A 35 12.30 8.30 0.33
C ARG A 35 13.46 9.28 0.49
N LEU A 36 13.19 10.52 0.87
CA LEU A 36 14.20 11.53 1.16
C LEU A 36 15.03 11.13 2.38
N MET A 37 14.40 10.62 3.43
CA MET A 37 15.09 10.12 4.62
C MET A 37 16.03 8.97 4.27
N GLN A 38 15.57 7.98 3.50
CA GLN A 38 16.42 6.88 3.01
C GLN A 38 17.60 7.38 2.18
N THR A 39 17.36 8.36 1.31
CA THR A 39 18.41 8.95 0.46
C THR A 39 19.43 9.74 1.29
N LYS A 40 18.98 10.50 2.29
CA LYS A 40 19.85 11.24 3.22
C LYS A 40 20.69 10.29 4.08
N ALA A 41 20.11 9.19 4.55
CA ALA A 41 20.84 8.17 5.29
C ALA A 41 21.95 7.55 4.43
N TYR A 42 21.65 7.15 3.20
CA TYR A 42 22.64 6.64 2.25
C TYR A 42 23.76 7.65 1.97
N ILE A 43 23.42 8.92 1.73
CA ILE A 43 24.42 9.99 1.54
C ILE A 43 25.32 10.13 2.77
N SER A 44 24.73 10.11 3.97
CA SER A 44 25.48 10.23 5.23
C SER A 44 26.45 9.08 5.45
N GLU A 45 26.07 7.86 5.05
CA GLU A 45 26.92 6.67 5.13
C GLU A 45 28.12 6.78 4.18
N MET A 46 27.89 7.23 2.93
CA MET A 46 28.94 7.40 1.92
C MET A 46 29.88 8.57 2.22
N GLU A 47 29.37 9.65 2.82
CA GLU A 47 30.15 10.84 3.16
C GLU A 47 31.05 10.64 4.41
N GLY A 48 30.68 9.68 5.26
CA GLY A 48 31.32 9.45 6.54
C GLY A 48 30.92 10.48 7.61
N PRO A 49 31.58 10.44 8.78
CA PRO A 49 31.20 11.23 9.94
C PRO A 49 31.23 12.74 9.65
N SER A 50 30.18 13.43 10.08
CA SER A 50 30.04 14.88 10.03
C SER A 50 31.08 15.59 10.92
N PHE A 51 31.30 16.89 10.71
CA PHE A 51 32.27 17.66 11.52
C PHE A 51 32.00 17.53 13.03
N SER A 52 30.74 17.60 13.46
CA SER A 52 30.36 17.41 14.86
C SER A 52 30.66 16.00 15.35
N GLU A 53 30.30 14.96 14.59
CA GLU A 53 30.54 13.56 15.00
C GLU A 53 32.03 13.26 15.11
N ARG A 54 32.84 13.80 14.19
CA ARG A 54 34.30 13.66 14.26
C ARG A 54 34.87 14.26 15.54
N TRP A 55 34.35 15.40 15.98
CA TRP A 55 34.81 16.08 17.19
C TRP A 55 34.33 15.40 18.47
N TRP A 56 33.05 14.99 18.53
CA TRP A 56 32.47 14.36 19.71
C TRP A 56 32.90 12.89 19.90
N HIS A 57 33.00 12.13 18.81
CA HIS A 57 33.32 10.69 18.85
C HIS A 57 34.77 10.39 18.48
N TRP A 58 35.59 11.40 18.19
CA TRP A 58 37.00 11.26 17.79
C TRP A 58 37.20 10.30 16.60
N VAL A 59 36.28 10.33 15.64
CA VAL A 59 36.32 9.49 14.42
C VAL A 59 36.86 10.31 13.25
N SER A 60 37.61 9.69 12.34
CA SER A 60 38.10 10.31 11.10
C SER A 60 37.37 9.76 9.87
N LYS A 61 37.42 10.51 8.76
CA LYS A 61 36.91 10.02 7.47
C LYS A 61 37.94 9.12 6.81
N THR A 62 37.49 8.02 6.21
CA THR A 62 38.33 7.17 5.35
C THR A 62 38.75 7.92 4.08
N PRO A 63 39.84 7.51 3.39
CA PRO A 63 40.25 8.16 2.14
C PRO A 63 39.13 8.15 1.08
N GLU A 64 38.37 7.06 0.99
CA GLU A 64 37.22 6.95 0.08
C GLU A 64 36.12 7.96 0.42
N GLN A 65 35.79 8.13 1.71
CA GLN A 65 34.81 9.11 2.17
C GLN A 65 35.27 10.56 1.94
N GLN A 66 36.58 10.82 2.04
CA GLN A 66 37.15 12.13 1.72
C GLN A 66 37.01 12.43 0.22
N LEU A 67 37.39 11.47 -0.63
CA LEU A 67 37.23 11.58 -2.09
C LEU A 67 35.76 11.80 -2.47
N TRP A 68 34.85 11.00 -1.90
CA TRP A 68 33.40 11.13 -2.11
C TRP A 68 32.88 12.52 -1.68
N SER A 69 33.35 13.03 -0.54
CA SER A 69 33.00 14.36 -0.04
C SER A 69 33.45 15.49 -0.99
N SER A 70 34.65 15.38 -1.55
CA SER A 70 35.18 16.35 -2.51
C SER A 70 34.40 16.35 -3.82
N VAL A 71 34.08 15.17 -4.35
CA VAL A 71 33.23 15.02 -5.55
C VAL A 71 31.83 15.57 -5.28
N LYS A 72 31.23 15.25 -4.12
CA LYS A 72 29.94 15.82 -3.70
C LYS A 72 29.97 17.34 -3.70
N HIS A 73 31.01 17.94 -3.13
CA HIS A 73 31.13 19.40 -3.05
C HIS A 73 31.13 20.06 -4.43
N GLU A 74 31.84 19.49 -5.41
CA GLU A 74 31.82 19.99 -6.79
C GLU A 74 30.45 19.81 -7.45
N ILE A 75 29.77 18.70 -7.21
CA ILE A 75 28.42 18.46 -7.74
C ILE A 75 27.39 19.41 -7.11
N GLU A 76 27.47 19.69 -5.81
CA GLU A 76 26.54 20.61 -5.13
C GLU A 76 26.65 22.06 -5.63
N LYS A 77 27.82 22.47 -6.14
CA LYS A 77 27.99 23.76 -6.84
C LYS A 77 27.14 23.85 -8.11
N LEU A 78 26.96 22.74 -8.84
CA LEU A 78 26.09 22.71 -10.01
C LEU A 78 24.62 22.95 -9.63
N PHE A 79 24.14 22.34 -8.56
CA PHE A 79 22.76 22.54 -8.09
C PHE A 79 22.48 23.96 -7.61
N SER A 80 23.51 24.68 -7.18
CA SER A 80 23.40 26.07 -6.73
C SER A 80 23.29 27.06 -7.90
N GLN A 81 23.47 26.61 -9.14
CA GLN A 81 23.27 27.43 -10.33
C GLN A 81 21.78 27.69 -10.54
N ALA A 82 21.40 28.96 -10.74
CA ALA A 82 20.01 29.40 -10.83
C ALA A 82 19.18 28.72 -11.95
N HIS A 83 19.83 28.13 -12.94
CA HIS A 83 19.19 27.48 -14.09
C HIS A 83 19.48 25.97 -14.17
N TYR A 84 19.91 25.34 -13.07
CA TYR A 84 20.12 23.89 -13.09
C TYR A 84 18.81 23.16 -13.39
N ASN A 85 18.82 22.32 -14.43
CA ASN A 85 17.65 21.56 -14.81
C ASN A 85 17.44 20.39 -13.84
N THR A 86 16.51 20.56 -12.90
CA THR A 86 16.12 19.54 -11.92
C THR A 86 15.57 18.25 -12.53
N GLN A 87 15.13 18.27 -13.80
CA GLN A 87 14.63 17.08 -14.50
C GLN A 87 15.72 16.28 -15.22
N SER A 88 16.99 16.73 -15.21
CA SER A 88 18.05 15.96 -15.84
C SER A 88 18.27 14.61 -15.13
N HIS A 89 18.31 13.53 -15.92
CA HIS A 89 18.52 12.15 -15.44
C HIS A 89 19.98 11.70 -15.51
N SER A 90 20.87 12.51 -16.09
CA SER A 90 22.31 12.25 -16.14
C SER A 90 23.10 13.54 -16.26
N LEU A 91 24.33 13.54 -15.78
CA LEU A 91 25.30 14.60 -16.12
C LEU A 91 25.59 14.60 -17.62
N SER A 92 25.59 15.78 -18.23
CA SER A 92 26.10 15.98 -19.58
C SER A 92 27.61 15.74 -19.66
N ALA A 93 28.12 15.50 -20.86
CA ALA A 93 29.55 15.31 -21.08
C ALA A 93 30.37 16.55 -20.65
N ASP A 94 29.82 17.74 -20.86
CA ASP A 94 30.46 19.01 -20.50
C ASP A 94 30.49 19.22 -18.98
N GLU A 95 29.41 18.88 -18.27
CA GLU A 95 29.40 18.92 -16.80
C GLU A 95 30.38 17.90 -16.20
N LEU A 96 30.42 16.67 -16.75
CA LEU A 96 31.35 15.62 -16.30
C LEU A 96 32.81 16.06 -16.48
N THR A 97 33.14 16.62 -17.64
CA THR A 97 34.51 17.11 -17.91
C THR A 97 34.86 18.31 -17.04
N THR A 98 33.91 19.19 -16.76
CA THR A 98 34.10 20.35 -15.87
C THR A 98 34.36 19.92 -14.43
N ILE A 99 33.52 19.03 -13.88
CA ILE A 99 33.70 18.48 -12.53
C ILE A 99 35.08 17.81 -12.42
N LYS A 100 35.44 16.98 -13.39
CA LYS A 100 36.74 16.29 -13.38
C LYS A 100 37.91 17.27 -13.40
N ARG A 101 37.86 18.32 -14.23
CA ARG A 101 38.91 19.35 -14.29
C ARG A 101 39.03 20.14 -12.99
N ASN A 102 37.92 20.47 -12.34
CA ASN A 102 37.94 21.17 -11.05
C ASN A 102 38.57 20.32 -9.93
N LEU A 103 38.27 19.02 -9.92
CA LEU A 103 38.88 18.08 -8.98
C LEU A 103 40.38 17.96 -9.21
N GLN A 104 40.82 17.84 -10.48
CA GLN A 104 42.23 17.81 -10.84
C GLN A 104 42.97 19.09 -10.45
N ALA A 105 42.34 20.26 -10.60
CA ALA A 105 42.91 21.53 -10.16
C ALA A 105 43.12 21.63 -8.64
N SER A 106 42.38 20.81 -7.88
CA SER A 106 42.51 20.69 -6.42
C SER A 106 43.40 19.51 -5.99
N ASP A 107 44.16 18.93 -6.92
CA ASP A 107 45.02 17.75 -6.71
C ASP A 107 44.25 16.48 -6.28
N ILE A 108 43.01 16.32 -6.79
CA ILE A 108 42.15 15.17 -6.51
C ILE A 108 41.92 14.36 -7.79
N GLU A 109 42.39 13.11 -7.79
CA GLU A 109 42.17 12.18 -8.89
C GLU A 109 40.85 11.41 -8.70
N ALA A 110 39.89 11.63 -9.61
CA ALA A 110 38.60 10.98 -9.61
C ALA A 110 38.19 10.51 -11.01
N ASP A 111 37.72 9.26 -11.09
CA ASP A 111 37.20 8.68 -12.31
C ASP A 111 35.78 9.17 -12.64
N TYR A 112 35.44 9.13 -13.93
CA TYR A 112 34.10 9.50 -14.39
C TYR A 112 33.00 8.63 -13.76
N ASP A 113 33.30 7.36 -13.47
CA ASP A 113 32.35 6.44 -12.86
C ASP A 113 32.06 6.80 -11.41
N LEU A 114 33.08 7.23 -10.65
CA LEU A 114 32.89 7.74 -9.30
C LEU A 114 32.05 9.01 -9.30
N ILE A 115 32.32 9.94 -10.22
CA ILE A 115 31.53 11.19 -10.35
C ILE A 115 30.05 10.86 -10.59
N LYS A 116 29.75 9.92 -11.50
CA LYS A 116 28.37 9.47 -11.76
C LYS A 116 27.75 8.80 -10.53
N GLN A 117 28.50 7.94 -9.84
CA GLN A 117 28.05 7.25 -8.63
C GLN A 117 27.67 8.23 -7.51
N VAL A 118 28.46 9.30 -7.33
CA VAL A 118 28.17 10.36 -6.34
C VAL A 118 27.00 11.24 -6.81
N TRP A 119 26.87 11.50 -8.11
CA TRP A 119 25.82 12.37 -8.65
C TRP A 119 24.41 11.83 -8.43
N HIS A 120 24.16 10.55 -8.72
CA HIS A 120 22.83 9.95 -8.63
C HIS A 120 22.11 10.15 -7.28
N PRO A 121 22.71 9.84 -6.12
CA PRO A 121 22.06 10.04 -4.83
C PRO A 121 21.84 11.53 -4.52
N LEU A 122 22.76 12.42 -4.91
CA LEU A 122 22.62 13.86 -4.69
C LEU A 122 21.50 14.47 -5.54
N GLN A 123 21.44 14.11 -6.82
CA GLN A 123 20.35 14.53 -7.71
C GLN A 123 19.01 14.00 -7.21
N ARG A 124 18.95 12.74 -6.75
CA ARG A 124 17.73 12.18 -6.14
C ARG A 124 17.30 12.98 -4.92
N LYS A 125 18.22 13.34 -4.01
CA LYS A 125 17.92 14.18 -2.85
C LYS A 125 17.34 15.53 -3.28
N HIS A 126 18.01 16.20 -4.22
CA HIS A 126 17.59 17.51 -4.71
C HIS A 126 16.20 17.47 -5.37
N LEU A 127 15.96 16.49 -6.24
CA LEU A 127 14.65 16.26 -6.86
C LEU A 127 13.55 16.01 -5.82
N LEU A 128 13.82 15.16 -4.81
CA LEU A 128 12.85 14.85 -3.76
C LEU A 128 12.52 16.07 -2.88
N GLU A 129 13.52 16.91 -2.57
CA GLU A 129 13.31 18.15 -1.81
C GLU A 129 12.43 19.14 -2.61
N HIS A 130 12.71 19.29 -3.91
CA HIS A 130 11.91 20.14 -4.80
C HIS A 130 10.47 19.60 -4.99
N SER A 131 10.30 18.30 -5.24
CA SER A 131 8.97 17.67 -5.33
C SER A 131 8.19 17.80 -4.01
N LEU A 132 8.87 17.73 -2.86
CA LEU A 132 8.23 17.92 -1.56
C LEU A 132 7.72 19.35 -1.41
N GLN A 133 8.50 20.35 -1.80
CA GLN A 133 8.07 21.75 -1.81
C GLN A 133 6.83 21.94 -2.70
N LYS A 134 6.85 21.42 -3.93
CA LYS A 134 5.68 21.44 -4.82
C LYS A 134 4.44 20.79 -4.20
N ALA A 135 4.61 19.63 -3.54
CA ALA A 135 3.51 18.96 -2.85
C ALA A 135 2.92 19.83 -1.73
N THR A 136 3.75 20.58 -1.00
CA THR A 136 3.26 21.51 0.04
C THR A 136 2.46 22.67 -0.56
N ASP A 137 2.84 23.18 -1.73
CA ASP A 137 2.11 24.24 -2.44
C ASP A 137 0.74 23.73 -2.94
N CYS A 138 0.70 22.50 -3.44
CA CYS A 138 -0.53 21.85 -3.91
C CYS A 138 -1.59 21.67 -2.82
N LYS A 139 -1.24 21.71 -1.53
CA LYS A 139 -2.20 21.59 -0.42
C LYS A 139 -3.29 22.66 -0.46
N ARG A 140 -2.98 23.87 -0.93
CA ARG A 140 -3.94 24.99 -1.03
C ARG A 140 -4.56 25.12 -2.43
N ALA A 141 -4.08 24.33 -3.39
CA ALA A 141 -4.41 24.48 -4.80
C ALA A 141 -5.71 23.77 -5.22
N PHE A 142 -6.41 23.05 -4.32
CA PHE A 142 -7.60 22.28 -4.70
C PHE A 142 -8.67 23.10 -5.42
N TYR A 143 -8.94 24.35 -4.99
CA TYR A 143 -9.98 25.16 -5.62
C TYR A 143 -9.58 25.65 -7.02
N LEU A 144 -8.30 26.00 -7.21
CA LEU A 144 -7.76 26.35 -8.53
C LEU A 144 -7.81 25.14 -9.46
N TYR A 145 -7.44 23.98 -8.93
CA TYR A 145 -7.53 22.70 -9.63
C TYR A 145 -8.97 22.38 -10.07
N HIS A 146 -9.93 22.49 -9.16
CA HIS A 146 -11.32 22.17 -9.44
C HIS A 146 -11.97 23.12 -10.46
N GLN A 147 -11.48 24.35 -10.58
CA GLN A 147 -11.94 25.34 -11.57
C GLN A 147 -11.30 25.14 -12.95
N GLY A 148 -10.40 24.17 -13.12
CA GLY A 148 -9.68 23.93 -14.37
C GLY A 148 -8.60 24.98 -14.66
N LEU A 149 -8.16 25.73 -13.64
CA LEU A 149 -7.03 26.67 -13.71
C LEU A 149 -5.69 25.95 -13.44
N ASP A 150 -5.63 24.65 -13.76
CA ASP A 150 -4.48 23.75 -13.56
C ASP A 150 -3.17 24.26 -14.18
N ALA A 151 -3.27 25.14 -15.19
CA ALA A 151 -2.10 25.72 -15.86
C ALA A 151 -1.25 26.63 -14.94
N GLU A 152 -1.83 27.17 -13.86
CA GLU A 152 -1.11 28.05 -12.91
C GLU A 152 -0.33 27.25 -11.85
N ILE A 153 -0.76 26.03 -11.52
CA ILE A 153 -0.13 25.18 -10.50
C ILE A 153 -0.12 23.72 -10.96
N ASP A 154 1.05 23.20 -11.33
CA ASP A 154 1.24 21.81 -11.72
C ASP A 154 1.16 20.87 -10.49
N CYS A 155 -0.04 20.36 -10.24
CA CYS A 155 -0.32 19.34 -9.21
C CYS A 155 -0.64 17.96 -9.81
N SER A 156 -0.13 17.68 -11.01
CA SER A 156 -0.35 16.41 -11.71
C SER A 156 0.07 15.17 -10.89
N ASP A 157 1.14 15.30 -10.09
CA ASP A 157 1.62 14.29 -9.15
C ASP A 157 0.57 13.94 -8.08
N VAL A 158 -0.19 14.92 -7.58
CA VAL A 158 -1.25 14.68 -6.58
C VAL A 158 -2.36 13.81 -7.19
N VAL A 159 -2.76 14.10 -8.42
CA VAL A 159 -3.77 13.32 -9.16
C VAL A 159 -3.27 11.90 -9.43
N LEU A 160 -1.97 11.73 -9.76
CA LEU A 160 -1.36 10.42 -9.92
C LEU A 160 -1.36 9.61 -8.61
N PHE A 161 -0.93 10.22 -7.50
CA PHE A 161 -0.88 9.55 -6.19
C PHE A 161 -2.27 9.21 -5.67
N TRP A 162 -3.27 10.05 -5.94
CA TRP A 162 -4.67 9.74 -5.68
C TRP A 162 -5.12 8.47 -6.42
N ARG A 163 -4.88 8.39 -7.74
CA ARG A 163 -5.22 7.22 -8.57
C ARG A 163 -4.56 5.95 -8.07
N ILE A 164 -3.26 6.00 -7.79
CA ILE A 164 -2.51 4.84 -7.28
C ILE A 164 -3.10 4.38 -5.94
N ARG A 165 -3.34 5.31 -5.02
CA ARG A 165 -3.92 4.99 -3.71
C ARG A 165 -5.33 4.40 -3.83
N LYS A 166 -6.18 4.97 -4.68
CA LYS A 166 -7.53 4.47 -4.96
C LYS A 166 -7.47 3.06 -5.54
N MET A 167 -6.59 2.82 -6.51
CA MET A 167 -6.36 1.51 -7.12
C MET A 167 -5.93 0.48 -6.06
N LEU A 168 -4.98 0.82 -5.20
CA LEU A 168 -4.52 -0.06 -4.12
C LEU A 168 -5.64 -0.39 -3.12
N GLN A 169 -6.40 0.61 -2.67
CA GLN A 169 -7.50 0.41 -1.72
C GLN A 169 -8.61 -0.44 -2.32
N THR A 170 -9.02 -0.16 -3.55
CA THR A 170 -10.10 -0.88 -4.24
C THR A 170 -9.68 -2.33 -4.51
N THR A 171 -8.43 -2.54 -4.95
CA THR A 171 -7.87 -3.87 -5.16
C THR A 171 -7.80 -4.65 -3.85
N SER A 172 -7.32 -4.04 -2.77
CA SER A 172 -7.24 -4.68 -1.45
C SER A 172 -8.62 -5.10 -0.94
N ASN A 173 -9.64 -4.27 -1.13
CA ASN A 173 -11.00 -4.59 -0.72
C ASN A 173 -11.60 -5.72 -1.56
N ALA A 174 -11.40 -5.69 -2.89
CA ALA A 174 -11.84 -6.75 -3.78
C ALA A 174 -11.14 -8.08 -3.47
N LEU A 175 -9.83 -8.07 -3.21
CA LEU A 175 -9.07 -9.25 -2.83
C LEU A 175 -9.57 -9.84 -1.50
N ARG A 176 -9.80 -9.00 -0.48
CA ARG A 176 -10.35 -9.43 0.81
C ARG A 176 -11.71 -10.12 0.62
N GLN A 177 -12.60 -9.53 -0.19
CA GLN A 177 -13.90 -10.13 -0.49
C GLN A 177 -13.77 -11.46 -1.24
N GLN A 178 -12.85 -11.54 -2.21
CA GLN A 178 -12.61 -12.79 -2.94
C GLN A 178 -12.12 -13.90 -2.01
N ILE A 179 -11.15 -13.62 -1.14
CA ILE A 179 -10.62 -14.59 -0.16
C ILE A 179 -11.73 -15.02 0.79
N MET A 180 -12.45 -14.06 1.39
CA MET A 180 -13.52 -14.36 2.34
C MET A 180 -14.61 -15.23 1.70
N ASN A 181 -15.04 -14.91 0.48
CA ASN A 181 -16.06 -15.69 -0.22
C ASN A 181 -15.57 -17.10 -0.61
N ALA A 182 -14.29 -17.23 -0.99
CA ALA A 182 -13.70 -18.53 -1.28
C ALA A 182 -13.62 -19.41 -0.02
N GLU A 183 -13.12 -18.86 1.08
CA GLU A 183 -13.01 -19.56 2.36
C GLU A 183 -14.38 -19.90 2.95
N ALA A 184 -15.37 -19.01 2.86
CA ALA A 184 -16.73 -19.30 3.30
C ALA A 184 -17.34 -20.50 2.55
N ARG A 185 -17.19 -20.55 1.22
CA ARG A 185 -17.66 -21.68 0.41
C ARG A 185 -16.92 -22.98 0.71
N ARG A 186 -15.61 -22.89 0.96
CA ARG A 186 -14.80 -24.06 1.35
C ARG A 186 -15.28 -24.61 2.68
N LEU A 187 -15.42 -23.76 3.70
CA LEU A 187 -15.88 -24.14 5.03
C LEU A 187 -17.29 -24.73 4.97
N GLU A 188 -18.20 -24.15 4.19
CA GLU A 188 -19.53 -24.68 3.98
C GLU A 188 -19.51 -26.11 3.40
N LYS A 189 -18.62 -26.37 2.43
CA LYS A 189 -18.45 -27.70 1.85
C LYS A 189 -17.89 -28.70 2.86
N GLU A 190 -16.87 -28.31 3.64
CA GLU A 190 -16.28 -29.16 4.68
C GLU A 190 -17.31 -29.48 5.77
N ILE A 191 -18.08 -28.50 6.24
CA ILE A 191 -19.17 -28.71 7.21
C ILE A 191 -20.23 -29.67 6.66
N LYS A 192 -20.65 -29.49 5.40
CA LYS A 192 -21.61 -30.39 4.75
C LYS A 192 -21.10 -31.82 4.70
N GLN A 193 -19.83 -32.02 4.32
CA GLN A 193 -19.22 -33.33 4.28
C GLN A 193 -19.19 -33.99 5.66
N VAL A 194 -18.75 -33.26 6.69
CA VAL A 194 -18.75 -33.78 8.08
C VAL A 194 -20.16 -34.12 8.57
N LEU A 195 -21.16 -33.29 8.26
CA LEU A 195 -22.55 -33.56 8.61
C LEU A 195 -23.10 -34.78 7.87
N GLU A 196 -22.71 -34.98 6.62
CA GLU A 196 -23.07 -36.16 5.84
C GLU A 196 -22.46 -37.43 6.42
N ASP A 197 -21.18 -37.39 6.79
CA ASP A 197 -20.49 -38.48 7.49
C ASP A 197 -21.19 -38.80 8.84
N TYR A 198 -21.59 -37.77 9.59
CA TYR A 198 -22.32 -37.95 10.86
C TYR A 198 -23.74 -38.49 10.66
N SER A 199 -24.39 -38.18 9.53
CA SER A 199 -25.71 -38.73 9.18
C SER A 199 -25.65 -40.22 8.89
N GLN A 200 -24.50 -40.74 8.45
CA GLN A 200 -24.30 -42.18 8.22
C GLN A 200 -24.12 -42.97 9.53
N ASP A 201 -23.65 -42.34 10.60
CA ASP A 201 -23.54 -42.93 11.93
C ASP A 201 -24.87 -42.82 12.70
N SER A 202 -25.58 -43.95 12.86
CA SER A 202 -26.89 -43.97 13.51
C SER A 202 -26.89 -43.49 14.96
N ASP A 203 -25.79 -43.69 15.69
CA ASP A 203 -25.69 -43.35 17.10
C ASP A 203 -25.40 -41.86 17.28
N LYS A 204 -24.52 -41.29 16.45
CA LYS A 204 -24.32 -39.83 16.39
C LYS A 204 -25.56 -39.12 15.91
N LYS A 205 -26.25 -39.64 14.90
CA LYS A 205 -27.49 -39.09 14.37
C LYS A 205 -28.59 -39.06 15.44
N LYS A 206 -28.78 -40.15 16.19
CA LYS A 206 -29.70 -40.16 17.35
C LYS A 206 -29.30 -39.08 18.36
N LYS A 207 -28.05 -39.03 18.78
CA LYS A 207 -27.56 -38.06 19.77
C LYS A 207 -27.74 -36.60 19.33
N LEU A 208 -27.55 -36.30 18.04
CA LEU A 208 -27.69 -34.95 17.47
C LEU A 208 -29.15 -34.55 17.21
N LEU A 209 -30.03 -35.52 16.93
CA LEU A 209 -31.45 -35.28 16.67
C LEU A 209 -32.34 -35.43 17.92
N THR A 210 -31.82 -35.99 19.00
CA THR A 210 -32.55 -36.05 20.28
C THR A 210 -32.47 -34.71 21.01
N GLY A 211 -33.62 -34.09 21.25
CA GLY A 211 -33.77 -32.90 22.08
C GLY A 211 -35.18 -32.79 22.62
N ARG A 212 -35.37 -31.97 23.66
CA ARG A 212 -36.67 -31.87 24.37
C ARG A 212 -37.86 -31.59 23.44
N ARG A 213 -37.67 -30.80 22.38
CA ARG A 213 -38.72 -30.51 21.38
C ARG A 213 -39.05 -31.72 20.51
N VAL A 214 -38.07 -32.55 20.18
CA VAL A 214 -38.25 -33.77 19.36
C VAL A 214 -38.96 -34.84 20.19
N VAL A 215 -38.56 -35.01 21.45
CA VAL A 215 -39.23 -35.92 22.39
C VAL A 215 -40.69 -35.54 22.59
N LEU A 216 -40.99 -34.26 22.85
CA LEU A 216 -42.37 -33.78 22.97
C LEU A 216 -43.19 -33.99 21.69
N ALA A 217 -42.58 -33.81 20.51
CA ALA A 217 -43.25 -34.05 19.23
C ALA A 217 -43.55 -35.55 19.00
N GLU A 218 -42.62 -36.44 19.38
CA GLU A 218 -42.86 -37.89 19.34
C GLU A 218 -43.95 -38.32 20.32
N GLU A 219 -43.96 -37.78 21.54
CA GLU A 219 -45.01 -38.03 22.54
C GLU A 219 -46.38 -37.57 22.04
N LEU A 220 -46.48 -36.36 21.48
CA LEU A 220 -47.71 -35.85 20.86
C LEU A 220 -48.23 -36.76 19.74
N LYS A 221 -47.32 -37.30 18.90
CA LYS A 221 -47.69 -38.24 17.84
C LYS A 221 -48.22 -39.56 18.41
N ARG A 222 -47.62 -40.08 19.49
CA ARG A 222 -48.13 -41.29 20.18
C ARG A 222 -49.51 -41.04 20.78
N VAL A 223 -49.73 -39.88 21.40
CA VAL A 223 -51.03 -39.52 21.96
C VAL A 223 -52.11 -39.47 20.87
N ARG A 224 -51.82 -38.85 19.71
CA ARG A 224 -52.76 -38.86 18.57
C ARG A 224 -53.09 -40.27 18.08
N GLN A 225 -52.09 -41.15 17.93
CA GLN A 225 -52.34 -42.53 17.51
C GLN A 225 -53.21 -43.31 18.51
N ILE A 226 -53.05 -43.05 19.81
CA ILE A 226 -53.90 -43.66 20.85
C ILE A 226 -55.34 -43.12 20.73
N GLN A 227 -55.52 -41.83 20.48
CA GLN A 227 -56.83 -41.23 20.25
C GLN A 227 -57.53 -41.84 19.02
N GLU A 228 -56.84 -41.96 17.89
CA GLU A 228 -57.37 -42.58 16.67
C GLU A 228 -57.84 -44.02 16.93
N LYS A 229 -57.03 -44.83 17.64
CA LYS A 229 -57.42 -46.21 17.99
C LYS A 229 -58.59 -46.29 18.98
N LEU A 230 -58.70 -45.33 19.90
CA LEU A 230 -59.83 -45.25 20.82
C LEU A 230 -61.11 -44.89 20.07
N GLU A 231 -61.04 -43.97 19.11
CA GLU A 231 -62.17 -43.63 18.24
C GLU A 231 -62.61 -44.83 17.40
N GLU A 232 -61.67 -45.57 16.80
CA GLU A 232 -61.95 -46.83 16.10
C GLU A 232 -62.62 -47.86 17.02
N PHE A 233 -62.15 -48.01 18.26
CA PHE A 233 -62.73 -48.95 19.22
C PHE A 233 -64.13 -48.53 19.69
N VAL A 234 -64.37 -47.24 19.94
CA VAL A 234 -65.70 -46.72 20.28
C VAL A 234 -66.67 -46.90 19.13
N ALA A 235 -66.22 -46.69 17.89
CA ALA A 235 -67.03 -46.95 16.70
C ALA A 235 -67.38 -48.44 16.54
N ALA A 236 -66.43 -49.33 16.82
CA ALA A 236 -66.67 -50.78 16.83
C ALA A 236 -67.66 -51.21 17.94
N LEU A 237 -67.54 -50.65 19.14
CA LEU A 237 -68.49 -50.92 20.24
C LEU A 237 -69.90 -50.44 19.93
N HIS A 238 -70.04 -49.29 19.27
CA HIS A 238 -71.35 -48.78 18.83
C HIS A 238 -71.99 -49.58 17.69
N THR A 239 -71.22 -50.42 16.99
CA THR A 239 -71.74 -51.30 15.93
C THR A 239 -72.07 -52.71 16.43
N GLU A 240 -71.63 -53.09 17.63
CA GLU A 240 -71.97 -54.37 18.28
C GLU A 240 -73.12 -54.27 19.31
N SER A 241 -73.62 -53.06 19.64
CA SER A 241 -74.83 -52.83 20.46
C SER A 241 -76.07 -52.57 19.62
#